data_AF-A0A2U8W4S0-F1
#
_entry.id   AF-A0A2U8W4S0-F1
#
_cell.length_a   1.000
_cell.length_b   1.000
_cell.length_c   1.000
_cell.angle_alpha   90.00
_cell.angle_beta   90.00
_cell.angle_gamma   90.00
#
_symmetry.space_group_name_H-M   'P 1'
#
loop_
_entity.id
_entity.type
_entity.pdbx_description
1 polymer ?
#
loop_
_entity_poly.entity_id
_entity_poly.type
_entity_poly.pdbx_seq_one_letter_code
_entity_poly.pdbx_strand_id
1 'polypeptide(L)'
;MQLTVVIVGLGGICDQCGMKIQEGRFYRTRDGRTAGPLAARGGRSLGWEGRVEGFDGIQSWTGDGYFLPSCEQHSLDLVKRAQSSVGIAMDQMTLDDYRRGIAKLRNTF
;
A
#
# COMPACT_ATOMS: atom_id res chain seq x y z
N MET A 1 21.16 27.94 44.39
CA MET A 1 20.32 26.72 44.33
C MET A 1 19.85 26.56 42.89
N GLN A 2 20.45 25.66 42.13
CA GLN A 2 20.11 25.39 40.73
C GLN A 2 18.97 24.36 40.69
N LEU A 3 17.86 24.70 40.00
CA LEU A 3 16.83 23.75 39.62
C LEU A 3 17.24 23.07 38.31
N THR A 4 17.62 21.80 38.39
CA THR A 4 17.81 20.93 37.22
C THR A 4 16.43 20.46 36.76
N VAL A 5 15.91 21.05 35.68
CA VAL A 5 14.72 20.54 35.00
C VAL A 5 15.16 19.36 34.15
N VAL A 6 14.92 18.14 34.65
CA VAL A 6 15.07 16.92 33.85
C VAL A 6 13.84 16.81 32.95
N ILE A 7 13.96 17.30 31.72
CA ILE A 7 13.00 16.99 30.65
C ILE A 7 13.22 15.53 30.28
N VAL A 8 12.47 14.64 30.92
CA VAL A 8 12.34 13.26 30.44
C VAL A 8 11.49 13.34 29.17
N GLY A 9 12.17 13.37 28.01
CA GLY A 9 11.53 13.17 26.72
C GLY A 9 10.96 11.76 26.67
N LEU A 10 9.71 11.61 27.10
CA LEU A 10 8.92 10.41 26.84
C LEU A 10 8.80 10.30 25.31
N GLY A 11 9.37 9.20 24.81
CA GLY A 11 9.47 8.89 23.39
C GLY A 11 8.15 9.08 22.67
N GLY A 12 8.27 9.60 21.45
CA GLY A 12 7.15 9.83 20.54
C GLY A 12 6.27 8.60 20.42
N ILE A 13 5.09 8.67 21.03
CA ILE A 13 3.99 7.81 20.67
C ILE A 13 3.46 8.39 19.36
N CYS A 14 4.00 7.90 18.25
CA CYS A 14 3.40 8.04 16.94
C CYS A 14 2.10 7.22 16.92
N ASP A 15 1.09 7.68 17.64
CA ASP A 15 -0.25 7.15 17.54
C ASP A 15 -0.78 7.53 16.13
N GLN A 16 -0.99 6.51 15.30
CA GLN A 16 -1.83 6.55 14.09
C GLN A 16 -1.28 7.23 12.83
N CYS A 17 -0.31 6.60 12.19
CA CYS A 17 -0.25 6.53 10.72
C CYS A 17 -0.11 5.07 10.23
N GLY A 18 -0.61 4.10 11.01
CA GLY A 18 -0.69 2.69 10.61
C GLY A 18 -1.73 2.50 9.51
N MET A 19 -1.35 1.89 8.40
CA MET A 19 -2.25 1.62 7.28
C MET A 19 -3.25 0.53 7.71
N LYS A 20 -4.56 0.81 7.66
CA LYS A 20 -5.58 -0.21 7.93
C LYS A 20 -5.66 -1.23 6.79
N ILE A 21 -5.23 -2.45 7.06
CA ILE A 21 -5.37 -3.58 6.14
C ILE A 21 -6.82 -4.07 6.09
N GLN A 22 -7.27 -4.43 4.89
CA GLN A 22 -8.60 -4.96 4.60
C GLN A 22 -8.46 -6.30 3.89
N GLU A 23 -9.28 -7.26 4.29
CA GLU A 23 -9.33 -8.59 3.70
C GLU A 23 -9.74 -8.54 2.22
N GLY A 24 -9.14 -9.43 1.43
CA GLY A 24 -9.37 -9.54 -0.01
C GLY A 24 -8.79 -8.39 -0.83
N ARG A 25 -8.00 -7.48 -0.23
CA ARG A 25 -7.39 -6.35 -0.94
C ARG A 25 -5.93 -6.61 -1.29
N PHE A 26 -5.46 -5.90 -2.29
CA PHE A 26 -4.07 -5.86 -2.71
C PHE A 26 -3.41 -4.58 -2.21
N TYR A 27 -2.11 -4.67 -1.95
CA TYR A 27 -1.28 -3.60 -1.41
C TYR A 27 0.02 -3.51 -2.17
N ARG A 28 0.65 -2.33 -2.14
CA ARG A 28 2.00 -2.14 -2.62
C ARG A 28 2.97 -2.24 -1.46
N THR A 29 4.00 -3.03 -1.66
CA THR A 29 5.17 -3.07 -0.78
C THR A 29 6.03 -1.83 -1.02
N ARG A 30 6.91 -1.50 -0.07
CA ARG A 30 7.83 -0.37 -0.15
C ARG A 30 8.77 -0.46 -1.36
N ASP A 31 9.16 -1.66 -1.73
CA ASP A 31 9.99 -1.94 -2.92
C ASP A 31 9.21 -1.92 -4.25
N GLY A 32 7.92 -1.59 -4.23
CA GLY A 32 7.08 -1.39 -5.42
C GLY A 32 6.32 -2.62 -5.91
N ARG A 33 6.53 -3.79 -5.31
CA ARG A 33 5.80 -5.03 -5.66
C ARG A 33 4.36 -5.01 -5.16
N THR A 34 3.56 -5.94 -5.69
CA THR A 34 2.17 -6.13 -5.24
C THR A 34 2.09 -7.30 -4.25
N ALA A 35 1.45 -7.05 -3.11
CA ALA A 35 1.11 -8.06 -2.10
C ALA A 35 -0.41 -8.26 -2.05
N GLY A 36 -0.87 -9.50 -2.16
CA GLY A 36 -2.28 -9.85 -1.98
C GLY A 36 -2.83 -10.90 -2.96
N PRO A 37 -4.14 -11.19 -2.89
CA PRO A 37 -5.11 -10.62 -1.95
C PRO A 37 -4.76 -11.02 -0.51
N LEU A 38 -4.83 -10.08 0.43
CA LEU A 38 -4.49 -10.35 1.83
C LEU A 38 -5.66 -11.03 2.54
N ALA A 39 -5.35 -12.06 3.32
CA ALA A 39 -6.29 -12.79 4.16
C ALA A 39 -5.98 -12.55 5.64
N ALA A 40 -7.01 -12.47 6.48
CA ALA A 40 -6.84 -12.34 7.91
C ALA A 40 -6.47 -13.71 8.51
N ARG A 41 -5.31 -13.79 9.16
CA ARG A 41 -4.89 -14.97 9.93
C ARG A 41 -5.21 -14.72 11.40
N GLY A 42 -6.37 -15.18 11.85
CA GLY A 42 -6.81 -15.00 13.23
C GLY A 42 -5.77 -15.48 14.24
N GLY A 43 -5.40 -14.61 15.20
CA GLY A 43 -4.76 -15.03 16.45
C GLY A 43 -3.24 -14.84 16.60
N ARG A 44 -2.55 -14.03 15.78
CA ARG A 44 -1.09 -13.74 15.95
C ARG A 44 -0.75 -12.26 15.78
N SER A 45 0.47 -11.87 16.18
CA SER A 45 1.06 -10.54 15.96
C SER A 45 1.15 -10.17 14.48
N LEU A 46 1.36 -11.17 13.61
CA LEU A 46 1.24 -11.07 12.16
C LEU A 46 -0.16 -11.58 11.76
N GLY A 47 -1.13 -10.67 11.80
CA GLY A 47 -2.56 -10.97 11.60
C GLY A 47 -2.99 -11.04 10.14
N TRP A 48 -2.09 -10.78 9.18
CA TRP A 48 -2.40 -10.74 7.75
C TRP A 48 -1.41 -11.56 6.95
N GLU A 49 -1.88 -12.23 5.91
CA GLU A 49 -1.03 -13.03 5.04
C GLU A 49 -1.43 -12.95 3.57
N GLY A 50 -0.48 -13.18 2.67
CA GLY A 50 -0.70 -13.14 1.23
C GLY A 50 0.57 -13.32 0.43
N ARG A 51 0.42 -13.52 -0.88
CA ARG A 51 1.55 -13.66 -1.80
C ARG A 51 2.11 -12.30 -2.19
N VAL A 52 3.42 -12.24 -2.41
CA VAL A 52 4.11 -11.06 -2.97
C VAL A 52 4.62 -11.41 -4.35
N GLU A 53 4.41 -10.51 -5.30
CA GLU A 53 4.93 -10.61 -6.66
C GLU A 53 6.44 -10.86 -6.66
N GLY A 54 6.87 -11.94 -7.30
CA GLY A 54 8.29 -12.31 -7.41
C GLY A 54 8.90 -12.98 -6.17
N PHE A 55 8.08 -13.34 -5.17
CA PHE A 55 8.51 -14.15 -4.03
C PHE A 55 7.78 -15.50 -4.01
N ASP A 56 8.53 -16.56 -3.69
CA ASP A 56 7.95 -17.88 -3.45
C ASP A 56 7.45 -17.97 -2.01
N GLY A 57 6.14 -18.17 -1.86
CA GLY A 57 5.51 -18.42 -0.57
C GLY A 57 4.48 -17.38 -0.14
N ILE A 58 3.94 -17.59 1.06
CA ILE A 58 3.00 -16.69 1.72
C ILE A 58 3.79 -15.85 2.72
N GLN A 59 3.71 -14.53 2.54
CA GLN A 59 4.28 -13.55 3.45
C GLN A 59 3.24 -13.13 4.48
N SER A 60 3.68 -12.60 5.62
CA SER A 60 2.80 -12.17 6.69
C SER A 60 3.12 -10.75 7.17
N TRP A 61 2.10 -10.04 7.61
CA TRP A 61 2.18 -8.65 8.07
C TRP A 61 1.40 -8.43 9.36
N THR A 62 1.81 -7.42 10.12
CA THR A 62 1.04 -6.91 11.26
C THR A 62 -0.23 -6.21 10.79
N GLY A 63 -1.14 -5.90 11.73
CA GLY A 63 -2.36 -5.13 11.44
C GLY A 63 -2.12 -3.77 10.78
N ASP A 64 -0.93 -3.20 10.99
CA ASP A 64 -0.53 -1.86 10.54
C ASP A 64 0.29 -1.87 9.24
N GLY A 65 0.55 -3.04 8.65
CA GLY A 65 1.27 -3.16 7.37
C GLY A 65 2.76 -3.47 7.47
N TYR A 66 3.30 -3.67 8.67
CA TYR A 66 4.71 -4.00 8.83
C TYR A 66 5.00 -5.46 8.54
N PHE A 67 6.09 -5.73 7.83
CA PHE A 67 6.56 -7.10 7.60
C PHE A 67 7.13 -7.72 8.88
N LEU A 68 7.82 -6.92 9.70
CA LEU A 68 8.37 -7.32 10.99
C LEU A 68 7.72 -6.53 12.15
N PRO A 69 7.52 -7.13 13.33
CA PRO A 69 6.98 -6.43 14.50
C PRO A 69 7.92 -5.38 15.12
N SER A 70 9.18 -5.29 14.66
CA SER A 70 10.19 -4.37 15.20
C SER A 70 9.93 -2.90 14.87
N CYS A 71 8.94 -2.59 14.02
CA CYS A 71 8.68 -1.26 13.45
C CYS A 71 9.86 -0.68 12.65
N GLU A 72 10.92 -1.47 12.41
CA GLU A 72 11.98 -1.12 11.48
C GLU A 72 11.45 -1.17 10.05
N GLN A 73 11.90 -0.22 9.23
CA GLN A 73 11.48 -0.18 7.84
C GLN A 73 12.03 -1.39 7.07
N HIS A 74 11.14 -2.11 6.42
CA HIS A 74 11.46 -3.26 5.59
C HIS A 74 10.96 -3.05 4.15
N SER A 75 11.67 -3.65 3.18
CA SER A 75 11.30 -3.56 1.74
C SER A 75 9.91 -4.11 1.44
N LEU A 76 9.49 -5.08 2.24
CA LEU A 76 8.18 -5.74 2.15
C LEU A 76 7.08 -5.06 2.96
N ASP A 77 7.36 -3.96 3.67
CA ASP A 77 6.31 -3.21 4.37
C ASP A 77 5.26 -2.72 3.38
N LEU A 78 3.99 -2.82 3.76
CA LEU A 78 2.88 -2.33 2.96
C LEU A 78 2.78 -0.82 3.13
N VAL A 79 2.89 -0.09 2.03
CA VAL A 79 2.93 1.38 2.05
C VAL A 79 1.66 2.03 1.51
N LYS A 80 0.88 1.32 0.70
CA LYS A 80 -0.43 1.79 0.20
C LYS A 80 -1.27 0.65 -0.35
N ARG A 81 -2.58 0.87 -0.45
CA ARG A 81 -3.48 -0.01 -1.18
C ARG A 81 -3.16 0.01 -2.67
N ALA A 82 -3.07 -1.16 -3.29
CA ALA A 82 -3.02 -1.29 -4.74
C ALA A 82 -4.45 -1.23 -5.27
N GLN A 83 -4.73 -0.25 -6.14
CA GLN A 83 -5.97 -0.26 -6.90
C GLN A 83 -5.87 -1.39 -7.93
N SER A 84 -6.87 -2.27 -7.94
CA SER A 84 -7.04 -3.22 -9.04
C SER A 84 -7.17 -2.42 -10.33
N SER A 85 -6.31 -2.71 -11.30
CA SER A 85 -6.28 -2.09 -12.63
C SER A 85 -7.54 -2.31 -13.47
N VAL A 86 -8.55 -3.00 -12.93
CA VAL A 86 -9.88 -3.14 -13.57
C VAL A 86 -10.59 -1.78 -13.76
N GLY A 87 -10.14 -0.71 -13.09
CA GLY A 87 -10.66 0.66 -13.29
C GLY A 87 -9.79 1.61 -14.11
N ILE A 88 -8.55 1.24 -14.49
CA ILE A 88 -7.58 2.18 -15.10
C ILE A 88 -7.35 1.90 -16.60
N ALA A 89 -7.97 0.85 -17.15
CA ALA A 89 -7.99 0.65 -18.60
C ALA A 89 -8.89 1.65 -19.35
N MET A 90 -9.69 2.47 -18.65
CA MET A 90 -10.55 3.48 -19.29
C MET A 90 -9.86 4.85 -19.50
N ASP A 91 -8.73 5.15 -18.84
CA ASP A 91 -8.12 6.50 -18.87
C ASP A 91 -6.83 6.59 -19.70
N GLN A 92 -6.50 5.54 -20.46
CA GLN A 92 -5.38 5.56 -21.41
C GLN A 92 -5.80 5.37 -22.87
N MET A 93 -7.11 5.43 -23.18
CA MET A 93 -7.51 5.81 -24.53
C MET A 93 -7.35 7.34 -24.61
N THR A 94 -6.13 7.75 -24.90
CA THR A 94 -5.67 9.13 -24.97
C THR A 94 -6.69 10.03 -25.65
N LEU A 95 -7.04 11.15 -25.01
CA LEU A 95 -7.87 12.24 -25.54
C LEU A 95 -7.47 12.67 -26.97
N ASP A 96 -6.21 12.43 -27.36
CA ASP A 96 -5.72 12.60 -28.72
C ASP A 96 -6.33 11.64 -29.74
N ASP A 97 -6.58 10.37 -29.42
CA ASP A 97 -7.28 9.44 -30.32
C ASP A 97 -8.76 9.82 -30.47
N TYR A 98 -9.40 10.30 -29.41
CA TYR A 98 -10.75 10.87 -29.49
C TYR A 98 -10.79 12.11 -30.39
N ARG A 99 -9.86 13.06 -30.22
CA ARG A 99 -9.74 14.25 -31.08
C ARG A 99 -9.44 13.88 -32.53
N ARG A 100 -8.58 12.88 -32.77
CA ARG A 100 -8.22 12.39 -34.11
C ARG A 100 -9.38 11.67 -34.78
N GLY A 101 -10.22 10.95 -34.02
CA GLY A 101 -11.45 10.34 -34.50
C GLY A 101 -12.50 11.36 -34.95
N ILE A 102 -12.73 12.42 -34.16
CA ILE A 102 -13.67 13.50 -34.51
C ILE A 102 -13.20 14.31 -35.73
N ALA A 103 -11.90 14.55 -35.87
CA ALA A 103 -11.34 15.25 -37.04
C ALA A 103 -11.56 14.46 -38.34
N LYS A 104 -11.45 13.12 -38.31
CA LYS A 104 -11.76 12.26 -39.46
C LYS A 104 -13.23 12.35 -39.87
N LEU A 105 -14.15 12.36 -38.90
CA LEU A 105 -15.59 12.43 -39.15
C LEU A 105 -16.02 13.78 -39.74
N ARG A 106 -15.36 14.88 -39.37
CA ARG A 106 -15.64 16.22 -39.93
C ARG A 106 -15.12 16.45 -41.35
N ASN A 107 -14.18 15.65 -41.82
CA ASN A 107 -13.60 15.77 -43.16
C ASN A 107 -14.25 14.84 -44.20
N THR A 108 -15.38 14.22 -43.85
CA THR A 108 -16.13 13.27 -44.72
C THR A 108 -17.46 13.87 -45.20
N PHE A 109 -17.67 15.18 -45.03
CA PHE A 109 -18.78 15.94 -45.63
C PHE A 109 -18.23 17.10 -46.46
#